data_AF-A0A382U3F1-F1
#
_entry.id   AF-A0A382U3F1-F1
#
_cell.length_a   1.000
_cell.length_b   1.000
_cell.length_c   1.000
_cell.angle_alpha   90.00
_cell.angle_beta   90.00
_cell.angle_gamma   90.00
#
_symmetry.space_group_name_H-M   'P 1'
#
loop_
_entity.id
_entity.type
_entity.pdbx_description
1 polymer ?
#
loop_
_entity_poly.entity_id
_entity_poly.type
_entity_poly.pdbx_seq_one_letter_code
_entity_poly.pdbx_strand_id
1 'polypeptide(L)'
;MNTLKNNNSNKSSGFSLIEILVVLLIIGLLSSLVVVNVLPSQDRARVEKAKTDISIIEGALEMYRLERFSYPNSEEGLVALLKPNSDNYQTGQYSRGYIKRLPKDPWGNEYQ
;
A
#
# COMPACT_ATOMS: atom_id res chain seq x y z
N MET A 1 42.64 21.89 63.36
CA MET A 1 42.48 21.57 61.91
C MET A 1 41.09 20.98 61.74
N ASN A 2 40.09 21.82 61.42
CA ASN A 2 38.68 21.40 61.37
C ASN A 2 38.33 21.01 59.93
N THR A 3 37.84 19.79 59.72
CA THR A 3 37.30 19.34 58.42
C THR A 3 35.78 19.38 58.48
N LEU A 4 35.17 20.23 57.65
CA LEU A 4 33.73 20.34 57.49
C LEU A 4 33.23 19.14 56.68
N LYS A 5 32.52 18.22 57.33
CA LYS A 5 31.87 17.07 56.68
C LYS A 5 30.56 17.54 56.03
N ASN A 6 30.58 17.70 54.71
CA ASN A 6 29.42 18.11 53.93
C ASN A 6 28.52 16.89 53.66
N ASN A 7 27.40 16.78 54.37
CA ASN A 7 26.42 15.71 54.20
C ASN A 7 25.34 16.14 53.20
N ASN A 8 25.61 15.97 51.90
CA ASN A 8 24.56 16.06 50.88
C ASN A 8 23.72 14.77 50.93
N SER A 9 22.69 14.76 51.79
CA SER A 9 21.64 13.75 51.76
C SER A 9 20.73 14.02 50.55
N ASN A 10 20.95 13.29 49.45
CA ASN A 10 19.97 13.22 48.38
C ASN A 10 18.69 12.61 48.96
N LYS A 11 17.68 13.43 49.22
CA LYS A 11 16.33 12.98 49.58
C LYS A 11 15.75 12.26 48.37
N SER A 12 15.77 10.94 48.41
CA SER A 12 15.00 10.10 47.49
C SER A 12 13.52 10.34 47.77
N SER A 13 12.87 11.19 46.96
CA SER A 13 11.41 11.32 46.98
C SER A 13 10.81 10.10 46.29
N GLY A 14 10.05 9.30 47.05
CA GLY A 14 9.24 8.20 46.52
C GLY A 14 7.91 8.69 45.96
N PHE A 15 7.37 7.97 44.99
CA PHE A 15 6.04 8.23 44.42
C PHE A 15 4.93 8.04 45.44
N SER A 16 3.90 8.88 45.37
CA SER A 16 2.69 8.71 46.17
C SER A 16 1.71 7.74 45.51
N LEU A 17 0.94 7.00 46.31
CA LEU A 17 -0.16 6.15 45.82
C LEU A 17 -1.19 6.96 45.04
N ILE A 18 -1.44 8.21 45.46
CA ILE A 18 -2.40 9.08 44.78
C ILE A 18 -1.93 9.50 43.38
N GLU A 19 -0.62 9.57 43.18
CA GLU A 19 0.00 9.91 41.90
C GLU A 19 -0.26 8.79 40.88
N ILE A 20 -0.08 7.54 41.29
CA ILE A 20 -0.40 6.37 40.45
C ILE A 20 -1.90 6.27 40.19
N LEU A 21 -2.75 6.56 41.19
CA LEU A 21 -4.21 6.55 41.03
C LEU A 21 -4.67 7.56 39.97
N VAL A 22 -4.15 8.79 40.03
CA VAL A 22 -4.49 9.85 39.05
C VAL A 22 -4.02 9.46 37.64
N VAL A 23 -2.83 8.87 37.51
CA VAL A 23 -2.32 8.39 36.21
C VAL A 23 -3.21 7.28 35.63
N LEU A 24 -3.61 6.29 36.45
CA LEU A 24 -4.50 5.21 36.01
C LEU A 24 -5.89 5.73 35.63
N LEU A 25 -6.39 6.72 36.35
CA LEU A 25 -7.65 7.39 36.01
C LEU A 25 -7.55 8.07 34.63
N ILE A 26 -6.49 8.84 34.39
CA ILE A 26 -6.28 9.51 33.10
C ILE A 26 -6.12 8.50 31.97
N ILE A 27 -5.35 7.43 32.16
CA ILE A 27 -5.19 6.36 31.17
C ILE A 27 -6.54 5.70 30.91
N GLY A 28 -7.31 5.34 31.93
CA GLY A 28 -8.64 4.74 31.77
C GLY A 28 -9.62 5.62 31.02
N LEU A 29 -9.62 6.93 31.29
CA LEU A 29 -10.43 7.91 30.56
C LEU A 29 -9.99 8.04 29.09
N LEU A 30 -8.69 8.19 28.83
CA LEU A 30 -8.16 8.31 27.48
C LEU A 30 -8.35 7.03 26.66
N SER A 31 -8.16 5.86 27.28
CA SER A 31 -8.38 4.57 26.62
C SER A 31 -9.81 4.41 26.12
N SER A 32 -10.80 5.01 26.79
CA SER A 32 -12.21 4.92 26.38
C SER A 32 -12.51 5.68 25.08
N LEU A 33 -11.72 6.71 24.76
CA LEU A 33 -11.91 7.58 23.61
C LEU A 33 -11.16 7.11 22.35
N VAL A 34 -10.32 6.09 22.47
CA VAL A 34 -9.54 5.58 21.34
C VAL A 34 -10.40 4.64 20.49
N VAL A 35 -10.97 5.18 19.42
CA VAL A 35 -11.57 4.39 18.33
C VAL A 35 -10.60 4.40 17.15
N VAL A 36 -9.80 3.35 16.97
CA VAL A 36 -8.91 3.22 15.80
C VAL A 36 -9.72 2.74 14.61
N ASN A 37 -10.26 3.66 13.83
CA ASN A 37 -11.13 3.36 12.69
C ASN A 37 -10.33 3.26 11.39
N VAL A 38 -9.64 2.13 11.18
CA VAL A 38 -8.81 1.86 9.98
C VAL A 38 -9.47 0.91 8.96
N LEU A 39 -10.68 0.42 9.23
CA LEU A 39 -11.31 -0.64 8.45
C LEU A 39 -11.94 -0.19 7.10
N PRO A 40 -12.59 0.98 6.95
CA PRO A 40 -13.29 1.31 5.69
C PRO A 40 -12.35 1.74 4.54
N SER A 41 -11.04 1.86 4.79
CA SER A 41 -10.08 2.27 3.76
C SER A 41 -9.68 1.13 2.82
N GLN A 42 -9.75 -0.12 3.28
CA GLN A 42 -9.28 -1.27 2.50
C GLN A 42 -10.18 -1.57 1.31
N ASP A 43 -11.50 -1.60 1.51
CA ASP A 43 -12.44 -1.88 0.41
C ASP A 43 -12.43 -0.77 -0.65
N ARG A 44 -12.35 0.49 -0.21
CA ARG A 44 -12.18 1.64 -1.11
C ARG A 44 -10.87 1.54 -1.89
N ALA A 45 -9.77 1.21 -1.22
CA ALA A 45 -8.47 1.06 -1.87
C ALA A 45 -8.45 -0.09 -2.89
N ARG A 46 -9.15 -1.21 -2.60
CA ARG A 46 -9.32 -2.31 -3.56
C ARG A 46 -10.05 -1.84 -4.82
N VAL A 47 -11.18 -1.16 -4.67
CA VAL A 47 -11.94 -0.65 -5.82
C VAL A 47 -11.11 0.35 -6.65
N GLU A 48 -10.42 1.29 -6.00
CA GLU A 48 -9.56 2.26 -6.70
C GLU A 48 -8.37 1.60 -7.41
N LYS A 49 -7.78 0.56 -6.81
CA LYS A 49 -6.76 -0.26 -7.47
C LYS A 49 -7.33 -0.93 -8.72
N ALA A 50 -8.51 -1.55 -8.64
CA ALA A 50 -9.13 -2.20 -9.80
C ALA A 50 -9.38 -1.21 -10.95
N LYS A 51 -9.87 -0.01 -10.65
CA LYS A 51 -10.06 1.05 -11.67
C LYS A 51 -8.75 1.45 -12.34
N THR A 52 -7.68 1.59 -11.54
CA THR A 52 -6.35 1.93 -12.04
C THR A 52 -5.82 0.81 -12.95
N ASP A 53 -5.95 -0.45 -12.53
CA ASP A 53 -5.52 -1.62 -13.29
C ASP A 53 -6.28 -1.71 -14.63
N ILE A 54 -7.59 -1.48 -14.64
CA ILE A 54 -8.42 -1.43 -15.87
C ILE A 54 -7.95 -0.33 -16.82
N SER A 55 -7.71 0.88 -16.32
CA SER A 55 -7.25 2.00 -17.16
C SER A 55 -5.90 1.71 -17.83
N ILE A 56 -5.00 1.00 -17.15
CA ILE A 56 -3.73 0.56 -17.72
C ILE A 56 -3.96 -0.47 -18.82
N ILE A 57 -4.87 -1.43 -18.61
CA ILE A 57 -5.21 -2.47 -19.60
C ILE A 57 -5.89 -1.83 -20.82
N GLU A 58 -6.82 -0.89 -20.63
CA GLU A 58 -7.46 -0.14 -21.72
C GLU A 58 -6.44 0.61 -22.57
N GLY A 59 -5.48 1.28 -21.93
CA GLY A 59 -4.40 1.96 -22.65
C GLY A 59 -3.54 0.99 -23.49
N ALA A 60 -3.24 -0.20 -22.94
CA ALA A 60 -2.52 -1.23 -23.68
C ALA A 60 -3.34 -1.81 -24.84
N LEU A 61 -4.65 -2.01 -24.66
CA LEU A 61 -5.57 -2.44 -25.71
C LEU A 61 -5.67 -1.42 -26.85
N GLU A 62 -5.70 -0.12 -26.53
CA GLU A 62 -5.73 0.91 -27.57
C GLU A 62 -4.42 0.94 -28.36
N MET A 63 -3.26 0.81 -27.68
CA MET A 63 -1.98 0.68 -28.39
C MET A 63 -1.93 -0.56 -29.28
N TYR A 64 -2.45 -1.70 -28.80
CA TYR A 64 -2.59 -2.92 -29.61
C TYR A 64 -3.44 -2.64 -30.85
N ARG A 65 -4.60 -1.99 -30.69
CA ARG A 65 -5.49 -1.65 -31.81
C ARG A 65 -4.84 -0.70 -32.81
N LEU A 66 -4.06 0.27 -32.37
CA LEU A 66 -3.37 1.19 -33.28
C LEU A 66 -2.35 0.49 -34.17
N GLU A 67 -1.71 -0.58 -33.68
CA GLU A 67 -0.71 -1.34 -34.44
C GLU A 67 -1.33 -2.49 -35.25
N ARG A 68 -2.35 -3.17 -34.71
CA ARG A 68 -2.98 -4.37 -35.29
C ARG A 68 -4.32 -4.11 -35.97
N PHE A 69 -4.81 -2.87 -35.94
CA PHE A 69 -6.12 -2.44 -36.45
C PHE A 69 -7.32 -3.21 -35.88
N SER A 70 -7.12 -3.99 -34.83
CA SER A 70 -8.09 -4.88 -34.22
C SER A 70 -7.75 -5.08 -32.74
N TYR A 71 -8.72 -5.48 -31.93
CA TYR A 71 -8.47 -5.91 -30.55
C TYR A 71 -8.14 -7.40 -30.51
N PRO A 72 -7.45 -7.90 -29.46
CA PRO A 72 -7.24 -9.32 -29.25
C PRO A 72 -8.57 -10.07 -29.21
N ASN A 73 -8.59 -11.29 -29.76
CA ASN A 73 -9.76 -12.14 -29.66
C ASN A 73 -9.86 -12.78 -28.26
N SER A 74 -11.02 -13.38 -27.93
CA SER A 74 -11.25 -14.00 -26.61
C SER A 74 -10.36 -15.21 -26.33
N GLU A 75 -9.81 -15.87 -27.35
CA GLU A 75 -8.90 -17.02 -27.18
C GLU A 75 -7.47 -16.58 -26.83
N GLU A 76 -7.01 -15.47 -27.41
CA GLU A 76 -5.73 -14.83 -27.11
C GLU A 76 -5.77 -14.08 -25.77
N GLY A 77 -6.91 -13.46 -25.47
CA GLY A 77 -7.18 -12.70 -24.25
C GLY A 77 -6.17 -11.58 -24.01
N LEU A 78 -6.03 -11.16 -22.75
CA LEU A 78 -5.10 -10.09 -22.36
C LEU A 78 -3.62 -10.50 -22.47
N VAL A 79 -3.33 -11.79 -22.66
CA VAL A 79 -1.95 -12.28 -22.85
C VAL A 79 -1.33 -11.74 -24.14
N ALA A 80 -2.14 -11.42 -25.15
CA ALA A 80 -1.71 -10.73 -26.36
C ALA A 80 -1.05 -9.37 -26.08
N LEU A 81 -1.37 -8.74 -24.95
CA LEU A 81 -0.77 -7.45 -24.56
C LEU A 81 0.69 -7.59 -24.09
N LEU A 82 1.13 -8.80 -23.71
CA LEU A 82 2.48 -9.06 -23.22
C LEU A 82 3.50 -9.27 -24.35
N LYS A 83 3.05 -9.76 -25.51
CA LYS A 83 3.90 -10.14 -26.64
C LYS A 83 3.34 -9.51 -27.92
N PRO A 84 4.04 -8.58 -28.57
CA PRO A 84 3.70 -8.24 -29.94
C PRO A 84 3.99 -9.48 -30.79
N ASN A 85 2.96 -10.04 -31.42
CA ASN A 85 3.04 -11.20 -32.31
C ASN A 85 4.11 -10.97 -33.39
N SER A 86 5.00 -11.95 -33.48
CA SER A 86 6.30 -11.92 -34.10
C SER A 86 6.26 -12.08 -35.62
N ASP A 87 5.75 -11.09 -36.37
CA ASP A 87 5.86 -11.14 -37.85
C ASP A 87 6.70 -10.02 -38.46
N ASN A 88 6.96 -8.92 -37.74
CA ASN A 88 7.75 -7.81 -38.27
C ASN A 88 8.75 -7.26 -37.23
N TYR A 89 9.69 -8.09 -36.77
CA TYR A 89 10.84 -7.61 -35.99
C TYR A 89 11.91 -7.02 -36.91
N GLN A 90 11.64 -5.84 -37.45
CA GLN A 90 12.69 -4.96 -37.96
C GLN A 90 12.58 -3.63 -37.22
N THR A 91 13.24 -3.53 -36.07
CA THR A 91 13.97 -2.35 -35.55
C THR A 91 14.26 -2.57 -34.06
N GLY A 92 15.54 -2.64 -33.69
CA GLY A 92 16.04 -3.10 -32.40
C GLY A 92 15.88 -2.15 -31.21
N GLN A 93 14.69 -1.58 -30.96
CA GLN A 93 14.50 -0.67 -29.81
C GLN A 93 13.17 -0.84 -29.02
N TYR A 94 12.18 -1.61 -29.50
CA TYR A 94 10.83 -1.61 -28.90
C TYR A 94 10.17 -2.99 -28.74
N SER A 95 10.92 -4.07 -28.47
CA SER A 95 10.32 -5.40 -28.18
C SER A 95 9.82 -5.53 -26.73
N ARG A 96 9.11 -4.51 -26.22
CA ARG A 96 8.35 -4.60 -24.97
C ARG A 96 6.88 -4.52 -25.36
N GLY A 97 6.11 -5.56 -25.07
CA GLY A 97 4.66 -5.57 -25.35
C GLY A 97 3.93 -4.36 -24.78
N TYR A 98 2.68 -4.20 -25.19
CA TYR A 98 1.81 -3.07 -24.83
C TYR A 98 1.66 -2.89 -23.31
N ILE A 99 1.88 -3.95 -22.53
CA ILE A 99 2.00 -3.89 -21.08
C ILE A 99 3.21 -4.70 -20.57
N LYS A 100 3.88 -4.22 -19.51
CA LYS A 100 5.04 -4.90 -18.91
C LYS A 100 4.69 -6.21 -18.21
N ARG A 101 3.52 -6.26 -17.58
CA ARG A 101 2.96 -7.41 -16.86
C ARG A 101 1.45 -7.23 -16.74
N LEU A 102 0.72 -8.33 -16.74
CA LEU A 102 -0.71 -8.28 -16.42
C LEU A 102 -0.87 -8.12 -14.89
N PRO A 103 -1.57 -7.07 -14.43
CA PRO A 103 -1.92 -6.98 -13.02
C PRO A 103 -2.94 -8.08 -12.66
N LYS A 104 -2.96 -8.45 -11.38
CA LYS A 104 -4.06 -9.24 -10.81
C LYS A 104 -5.02 -8.30 -10.12
N ASP A 105 -6.30 -8.64 -10.16
CA ASP A 105 -7.33 -7.87 -9.49
C ASP A 105 -7.06 -7.81 -7.96
N PRO A 106 -7.68 -6.89 -7.23
CA PRO A 106 -7.55 -6.80 -5.78
C PRO A 106 -8.03 -8.02 -4.99
N TRP A 107 -8.73 -8.96 -5.64
CA TRP A 107 -9.28 -10.19 -5.06
C TRP A 107 -8.44 -11.43 -5.39
N GLY A 108 -7.38 -11.28 -6.20
CA GLY A 108 -6.43 -12.34 -6.55
C GLY A 108 -6.69 -13.03 -7.90
N ASN A 109 -7.72 -12.63 -8.65
CA ASN A 109 -8.07 -13.20 -9.94
C ASN A 109 -7.33 -12.50 -11.09
N GLU A 110 -7.26 -13.19 -12.22
CA GLU A 110 -6.79 -12.61 -13.48
C GLU A 110 -7.92 -11.82 -14.15
N TYR A 111 -7.57 -10.71 -14.80
CA TYR A 111 -8.50 -9.98 -15.64
C TYR A 111 -8.82 -10.77 -16.91
N GLN A 112 -10.07 -10.70 -17.37
CA GLN A 112 -10.59 -11.40 -18.54
C GLN A 112 -11.25 -10.42 -19.50
#